data_AF-A0A438JSC2-F1
#
_entry.id   AF-A0A438JSC2-F1
#
_cell.length_a   1.000
_cell.length_b   1.000
_cell.length_c   1.000
_cell.angle_alpha   90.00
_cell.angle_beta   90.00
_cell.angle_gamma   90.00
#
_symmetry.space_group_name_H-M   'P 1'
#
loop_
_entity.id
_entity.type
_entity.pdbx_description
1 polymer ?
#
loop_
_entity_poly.entity_id
_entity_poly.type
_entity_poly.pdbx_seq_one_letter_code
_entity_poly.pdbx_strand_id
1 'polypeptide(L)' 'MAIDTLFISDELYRSANHGSRHKYTDLVKSVKKAGGKALVYSHNHVMGEQLGQLTGIAAILRFPLPDLDDMEL' A
#
# COMPACT_ATOMS: atom_id res chain seq x y z
N MET A 1 -13.10 7.00 -0.96
CA MET A 1 -11.93 6.13 -0.73
C MET A 1 -11.86 5.79 0.75
N ALA A 2 -11.71 4.50 1.09
CA ALA A 2 -11.81 4.00 2.47
C ALA A 2 -10.48 3.97 3.22
N ILE A 3 -9.34 4.06 2.52
CA ILE A 3 -8.00 4.00 3.12
C ILE A 3 -7.74 5.27 3.94
N ASP A 4 -7.41 5.08 5.22
CA ASP A 4 -6.88 6.12 6.10
C ASP A 4 -5.37 6.24 5.98
N THR A 5 -4.66 5.13 6.22
CA THR A 5 -3.20 5.08 6.18
C THR A 5 -2.77 3.90 5.32
N LEU A 6 -2.00 4.17 4.27
CA LEU A 6 -1.37 3.20 3.39
C LEU A 6 0.08 2.97 3.81
N PHE A 7 0.47 1.71 3.92
CA PHE A 7 1.85 1.27 4.10
C PHE A 7 2.32 0.54 2.85
N ILE A 8 3.47 0.92 2.31
CA ILE A 8 4.04 0.28 1.10
C ILE A 8 5.55 0.14 1.23
N SER A 9 6.11 -0.99 0.80
CA SER A 9 7.56 -1.17 0.72
C SER A 9 8.16 -0.36 -0.43
N ASP A 10 9.40 0.08 -0.26
CA ASP A 10 10.15 0.75 -1.32
C ASP A 10 10.43 -0.17 -2.52
N GLU A 11 10.50 -1.49 -2.32
CA GLU A 11 10.59 -2.48 -3.40
C GLU A 11 9.39 -2.43 -4.35
N LEU A 12 8.17 -2.39 -3.83
CA LEU A 12 6.95 -2.26 -4.66
C LEU A 12 6.84 -0.86 -5.26
N TYR A 13 7.17 0.17 -4.48
CA TYR A 13 7.10 1.56 -4.92
C TYR A 13 8.12 1.89 -6.01
N ARG A 14 9.30 1.24 -5.99
CA ARG A 14 10.39 1.40 -6.95
C ARG A 14 10.55 0.19 -7.87
N SER A 15 9.51 -0.63 -8.01
CA SER A 15 9.54 -1.84 -8.83
C SER A 15 10.05 -1.57 -10.25
N ALA A 16 10.89 -2.47 -10.77
CA ALA A 16 11.38 -2.42 -12.14
C ALA A 16 10.27 -2.63 -13.19
N ASN A 17 9.18 -3.31 -12.81
CA ASN A 17 8.02 -3.46 -13.68
C ASN A 17 7.24 -2.15 -13.75
N HIS A 18 7.29 -1.50 -14.92
CA HIS A 18 6.62 -0.22 -15.17
C HIS A 18 5.12 -0.23 -14.84
N GLY A 19 4.41 -1.31 -15.18
CA GLY A 19 2.97 -1.42 -14.92
C GLY A 19 2.67 -1.46 -13.42
N SER A 20 3.42 -2.28 -12.68
CA SER A 20 3.30 -2.37 -11.22
C SER A 20 3.67 -1.05 -10.54
N ARG A 21 4.80 -0.45 -10.95
CA ARG A 21 5.26 0.84 -10.44
C ARG A 21 4.22 1.94 -10.64
N HIS A 22 3.62 2.03 -11.82
CA HIS A 22 2.61 3.04 -12.11
C HIS A 22 1.37 2.85 -11.24
N LYS A 23 0.86 1.61 -11.13
CA LYS A 23 -0.28 1.26 -10.28
C LYS A 23 -0.06 1.69 -8.82
N TYR A 24 1.08 1.35 -8.22
CA TYR A 24 1.37 1.70 -6.83
C TYR A 24 1.65 3.20 -6.64
N THR A 25 2.31 3.83 -7.61
CA THR A 25 2.54 5.30 -7.59
C THR A 25 1.21 6.05 -7.60
N ASP A 26 0.27 5.64 -8.44
CA ASP A 26 -1.02 6.29 -8.56
C ASP A 26 -1.95 5.97 -7.39
N LEU A 27 -1.84 4.77 -6.80
CA LEU A 27 -2.49 4.46 -5.53
C LEU A 27 -2.02 5.40 -4.41
N VAL A 28 -0.70 5.57 -4.24
CA VAL A 28 -0.12 6.48 -3.24
C VAL A 28 -0.61 7.92 -3.47
N LYS A 29 -0.63 8.39 -4.72
CA LYS A 29 -1.18 9.72 -5.06
C LYS A 29 -2.66 9.82 -4.73
N SER A 30 -3.44 8.79 -5.05
CA SER A 30 -4.88 8.76 -4.81
C SER A 30 -5.18 8.83 -3.32
N VAL A 31 -4.49 8.02 -2.50
CA VAL A 31 -4.56 8.03 -1.02
C VAL A 31 -4.32 9.44 -0.46
N LYS A 32 -3.21 10.07 -0.86
CA LYS A 32 -2.89 11.44 -0.45
C LYS A 32 -3.96 12.44 -0.90
N LYS A 33 -4.50 12.31 -2.11
CA LYS A 33 -5.51 13.21 -2.66
C LYS A 33 -6.83 13.20 -1.88
N ALA A 34 -7.27 12.06 -1.34
CA ALA A 34 -8.45 12.04 -0.47
C ALA A 34 -8.14 12.23 1.03
N GLY A 35 -6.96 12.79 1.34
CA GLY A 35 -6.57 13.15 2.70
C GLY A 35 -6.12 11.98 3.56
N GLY A 36 -5.81 10.82 2.96
CA GLY A 36 -5.16 9.72 3.66
C GLY A 36 -3.64 9.91 3.75
N LYS A 37 -3.02 9.15 4.64
CA LYS A 37 -1.55 9.10 4.79
C LYS A 37 -1.00 7.96 3.93
N ALA A 38 0.16 8.17 3.34
CA ALA A 38 0.89 7.10 2.64
C ALA A 38 2.34 7.10 3.10
N LEU A 39 2.75 5.99 3.69
CA LEU A 39 4.06 5.77 4.31
C LEU A 39 4.82 4.73 3.48
N VAL A 40 6.04 5.09 3.09
CA VAL A 40 6.94 4.21 2.33
C VAL A 40 8.01 3.69 3.30
N TYR A 41 8.09 2.37 3.48
CA TYR A 41 9.09 1.73 4.33
C TYR A 41 10.19 1.12 3.48
N SER A 42 11.43 1.25 3.95
CA SER A 42 12.55 0.55 3.29
C SER A 42 12.55 -0.92 3.67
N HIS A 43 12.67 -1.80 2.69
CA HIS A 43 12.86 -3.25 2.88
C HIS A 43 14.07 -3.59 3.78
N ASN A 44 15.07 -2.72 3.85
CA ASN A 44 16.25 -2.88 4.71
C ASN A 44 16.02 -2.49 6.19
N HIS A 45 14.81 -2.13 6.57
CA HIS A 45 14.43 -1.84 7.94
C HIS A 45 13.44 -2.89 8.46
N VAL A 46 13.46 -3.18 9.76
CA VAL A 46 12.61 -4.22 10.39
C VAL A 46 11.13 -4.09 9.99
N MET A 47 10.62 -2.85 9.93
CA MET A 47 9.24 -2.59 9.51
C MET A 47 8.98 -2.93 8.04
N GLY A 48 9.96 -2.74 7.15
CA GLY A 48 9.86 -3.11 5.75
C GLY A 48 9.94 -4.62 5.54
N GLU A 49 10.78 -5.32 6.30
CA GLU A 49 10.86 -6.79 6.29
C GLU A 49 9.54 -7.42 6.75
N GLN A 50 8.98 -6.93 7.86
CA GLN A 50 7.67 -7.37 8.37
C GLN A 50 6.55 -7.09 7.36
N LEU A 51 6.55 -5.92 6.73
CA LEU A 51 5.57 -5.60 5.69
C LEU A 51 5.74 -6.49 4.46
N GLY A 52 6.98 -6.85 4.10
CA GLY A 52 7.28 -7.80 3.03
C GLY A 52 6.67 -9.18 3.26
N GLN A 53 6.64 -9.66 4.50
CA GLN A 53 5.94 -10.90 4.87
C GLN A 53 4.42 -10.83 4.64
N LEU A 54 3.86 -9.61 4.59
CA LEU A 54 2.47 -9.32 4.25
C LEU A 54 2.33 -8.82 2.80
N THR A 55 3.10 -9.38 1.87
CA THR A 55 3.14 -9.01 0.43
C THR A 55 3.76 -7.65 0.09
N GLY A 56 4.17 -6.86 1.08
CA GLY A 56 4.82 -5.55 0.88
C GLY A 56 3.87 -4.36 0.85
N ILE A 57 2.56 -4.56 1.03
CA ILE A 57 1.55 -3.49 1.05
C ILE A 57 0.43 -3.80 2.04
N ALA A 58 0.02 -2.79 2.80
CA ALA A 58 -1.07 -2.91 3.78
C ALA A 58 -1.78 -1.56 3.97
N ALA A 59 -3.00 -1.58 4.51
CA ALA A 59 -3.75 -0.36 4.76
C ALA A 59 -4.59 -0.44 6.04
N ILE A 60 -4.68 0.68 6.75
CA ILE A 60 -5.70 0.93 7.78
C ILE A 60 -6.85 1.67 7.13
N LEU A 61 -8.08 1.21 7.39
CA LEU A 61 -9.30 1.77 6.83
C LEU A 61 -9.98 2.72 7.82
N ARG A 62 -10.71 3.71 7.29
CA ARG A 62 -11.48 4.70 8.08
C ARG A 62 -12.74 4.11 8.71
N PHE A 63 -13.25 3.03 8.13
CA PHE A 63 -14.44 2.31 8.56
C PHE A 63 -14.28 0.84 8.17
N PRO A 64 -14.94 -0.09 8.90
CA PRO A 64 -14.87 -1.50 8.56
C PRO A 64 -15.47 -1.75 7.18
N LEU A 65 -14.78 -2.56 6.38
CA LEU A 65 -15.27 -3.11 5.12
C LEU A 65 -15.25 -4.63 5.26
N PRO A 66 -16.37 -5.26 5.69
CA PRO A 66 -16.47 -6.70 5.73
C PRO A 66 -16.40 -7.28 4.32
N ASP A 67 -15.98 -8.54 4.22
CA ASP A 67 -15.96 -9.33 2.98
C ASP A 67 -15.05 -8.75 1.88
N LEU A 68 -14.07 -7.91 2.27
CA LEU A 68 -13.06 -7.38 1.34
C LEU A 68 -12.21 -8.50 0.74
N ASP A 69 -12.02 -9.56 1.52
CA ASP A 69 -11.20 -10.73 1.23
C ASP A 69 -11.87 -11.66 0.21
N ASP A 70 -13.20 -11.61 0.15
CA ASP A 70 -14.05 -12.40 -0.75
C ASP A 70 -14.24 -11.72 -2.12
N MET A 71 -13.72 -10.50 -2.28
CA MET A 71 -13.70 -9.81 -3.57
C MET A 71 -12.67 -10.48 -4.49
N GLU A 72 -13.11 -11.45 -5.30
CA GLU A 72 -12.27 -12.00 -6.38
C GLU A 72 -11.85 -10.88 -7.34
N LEU A 73 -10.53 -10.80 -7.58
CA LEU A 73 -9.83 -9.77 -8.35
C LEU A 73 -9.82 -10.05 -9.85
#